data_AF-A0A1M7QNW2-F1
#
_entry.id   AF-A0A1M7QNW2-F1
#
_cell.length_a   1.000
_cell.length_b   1.000
_cell.length_c   1.000
_cell.angle_alpha   90.00
_cell.angle_beta   90.00
_cell.angle_gamma   90.00
#
_symmetry.space_group_name_H-M   'P 1'
#
loop_
_entity.id
_entity.type
_entity.pdbx_description
1 polymer ?
#
loop_
_entity_poly.entity_id
_entity_poly.type
_entity_poly.pdbx_seq_one_letter_code
_entity_poly.pdbx_strand_id
1 'polypeptide(L)'
;MDLPAHAAAPPREDPAEVSGRRAFLGKTLAVTAGLAGATVAAGATAAPAHASSLRPQATQTYWRFCSKCYGMFYWGYSGNGVCPAGADHLAQGYNFVLPHDVVETPTAQAYWRFCSKCYGMFYWGYSTRGRCPAGADHLAQGYNFVLPHS
;
A
#
# COMPACT_ATOMS: atom_id res chain seq x y z
N MET A 1 -43.46 3.85 -16.50
CA MET A 1 -42.64 3.93 -17.72
C MET A 1 -41.69 5.08 -17.42
N ASP A 2 -40.50 4.75 -16.93
CA ASP A 2 -39.52 5.75 -16.48
C ASP A 2 -38.19 5.40 -17.16
N LEU A 3 -37.71 6.35 -17.97
CA LEU A 3 -36.45 6.26 -18.70
C LEU A 3 -35.27 6.51 -17.73
N PRO A 4 -34.15 5.76 -17.82
CA PRO A 4 -32.96 6.06 -17.05
C PRO A 4 -32.17 7.23 -17.67
N ALA A 5 -31.72 8.16 -16.82
CA ALA A 5 -30.83 9.25 -17.19
C ALA A 5 -29.44 8.72 -17.56
N HIS A 6 -28.92 9.13 -18.72
CA HIS A 6 -27.55 8.87 -19.15
C HIS A 6 -26.56 9.70 -18.33
N ALA A 7 -25.64 9.03 -17.63
CA ALA A 7 -24.48 9.65 -17.02
C ALA A 7 -23.50 10.12 -18.12
N ALA A 8 -23.08 11.38 -18.04
CA ALA A 8 -22.10 11.98 -18.96
C ALA A 8 -20.70 11.38 -18.73
N ALA A 9 -19.96 11.13 -19.81
CA ALA A 9 -18.59 10.64 -19.78
C ALA A 9 -17.62 11.71 -19.24
N PRO A 10 -16.55 11.33 -18.50
CA PRO A 10 -15.55 12.27 -18.02
C PRO A 10 -14.72 12.88 -19.17
N PRO A 11 -14.20 14.10 -19.02
CA PRO A 11 -13.39 14.77 -20.04
C PRO A 11 -12.09 13.99 -20.31
N ARG A 12 -11.65 14.02 -21.57
CA ARG A 12 -10.38 13.42 -21.99
C ARG A 12 -9.24 14.39 -21.69
N GLU A 13 -8.21 13.92 -20.99
CA GLU A 13 -7.02 14.69 -20.67
C GLU A 13 -6.07 14.76 -21.89
N ASP A 14 -5.55 15.95 -22.18
CA ASP A 14 -4.69 16.22 -23.34
C ASP A 14 -3.26 15.68 -23.15
N PRO A 15 -2.70 14.89 -24.08
CA PRO A 15 -1.37 14.26 -23.94
C PRO A 15 -0.17 15.23 -23.93
N ALA A 16 -0.38 16.52 -24.19
CA ALA A 16 0.69 17.50 -24.38
C ALA A 16 1.30 18.00 -23.06
N GLU A 17 0.57 17.92 -21.94
CA GLU A 17 1.03 18.44 -20.65
C GLU A 17 2.08 17.54 -19.95
N VAL A 18 2.19 16.28 -20.39
CA VAL A 18 3.13 15.29 -19.83
C VAL A 18 4.55 15.46 -20.39
N SER A 19 4.74 16.26 -21.44
CA SER A 19 6.03 16.40 -22.14
C SER A 19 6.94 17.52 -21.60
N GLY A 20 6.50 18.30 -20.60
CA GLY A 20 7.23 19.48 -20.11
C GLY A 20 8.28 19.25 -19.02
N ARG A 21 8.36 18.05 -18.43
CA ARG A 21 9.21 17.81 -17.23
C ARG A 21 10.59 17.20 -17.54
N ARG A 22 10.98 17.15 -18.81
CA ARG A 22 12.28 16.62 -19.26
C ARG A 22 13.14 17.72 -19.88
N ALA A 23 13.60 18.66 -19.07
CA ALA A 23 14.69 19.54 -19.43
C ALA A 23 15.43 19.97 -18.16
N PHE A 24 16.75 20.14 -18.26
CA PHE A 24 17.69 20.61 -17.24
C PHE A 24 18.27 19.54 -16.29
N LEU A 25 19.34 18.88 -16.72
CA LEU A 25 20.72 19.27 -16.36
C LEU A 25 21.72 18.41 -17.15
N GLY A 26 22.33 19.00 -18.17
CA GLY A 26 23.43 18.40 -18.89
C GLY A 26 24.39 19.49 -19.34
N LYS A 27 25.62 19.40 -18.82
CA LYS A 27 26.87 20.08 -19.23
C LYS A 27 27.48 21.00 -18.17
N THR A 28 28.56 20.51 -17.55
CA THR A 28 29.75 21.33 -17.30
C THR A 28 30.95 20.59 -17.89
N LEU A 29 31.50 21.16 -18.97
CA LEU A 29 32.73 20.71 -19.64
C LEU A 29 33.93 21.03 -18.74
N ALA A 30 34.79 20.05 -18.54
CA ALA A 30 36.12 20.24 -17.97
C ALA A 30 37.08 20.80 -19.03
N VAL A 31 37.80 21.89 -18.72
CA VAL A 31 39.10 22.20 -19.33
C VAL A 31 39.93 23.00 -18.32
N THR A 32 41.05 22.42 -17.88
CA THR A 32 42.32 23.15 -17.70
C THR A 32 43.48 22.19 -17.93
N ALA A 33 44.31 22.50 -18.92
CA ALA A 33 45.60 21.86 -19.17
C ALA A 33 46.66 22.44 -18.21
N GLY A 34 47.51 21.59 -17.62
CA GLY A 34 48.64 22.04 -16.80
C GLY A 34 49.45 20.91 -16.16
N LEU A 35 50.63 20.67 -16.76
CA LEU A 35 51.87 19.97 -16.36
C LEU A 35 52.03 19.29 -14.97
N ALA A 36 52.46 18.01 -15.05
CA ALA A 36 53.41 17.27 -14.20
C ALA A 36 53.34 17.40 -12.66
N GLY A 37 52.65 16.43 -12.03
CA GLY A 37 52.84 16.04 -10.64
C GLY A 37 52.18 14.68 -10.39
N ALA A 38 52.96 13.64 -10.11
CA ALA A 38 52.44 12.31 -9.80
C ALA A 38 51.73 12.34 -8.45
N THR A 39 50.41 12.55 -8.47
CA THR A 39 49.53 12.34 -7.33
C THR A 39 48.68 11.12 -7.62
N VAL A 40 48.77 10.11 -6.76
CA VAL A 40 47.85 8.97 -6.75
C VAL A 40 46.48 9.50 -6.31
N ALA A 41 45.67 9.93 -7.27
CA ALA A 41 44.26 10.21 -7.03
C ALA A 41 43.57 8.87 -6.74
N ALA A 42 43.31 8.60 -5.46
CA ALA A 42 42.42 7.54 -5.03
C ALA A 42 41.02 7.87 -5.59
N GLY A 43 40.71 7.34 -6.77
CA GLY A 43 39.42 7.50 -7.41
C GLY A 43 38.35 6.83 -6.55
N ALA A 44 37.58 7.65 -5.82
CA ALA A 44 36.37 7.18 -5.18
C ALA A 44 35.37 6.84 -6.29
N THR A 45 35.23 5.55 -6.60
CA THR A 45 34.12 5.07 -7.43
C THR A 45 32.86 5.23 -6.59
N ALA A 46 32.14 6.33 -6.83
CA ALA A 46 30.80 6.50 -6.29
C ALA A 46 29.96 5.32 -6.80
N ALA A 47 29.58 4.43 -5.88
CA ALA A 47 28.64 3.36 -6.19
C ALA A 47 27.37 3.99 -6.77
N PRO A 48 26.72 3.37 -7.77
CA PRO A 48 25.48 3.90 -8.31
C PRO A 48 24.47 3.97 -7.16
N ALA A 49 23.93 5.15 -6.91
CA ALA A 49 22.78 5.30 -6.05
C ALA A 49 21.67 4.44 -6.66
N HIS A 50 21.22 3.41 -5.95
CA HIS A 50 20.00 2.69 -6.30
C HIS A 50 18.86 3.69 -6.23
N ALA A 51 18.51 4.27 -7.37
CA ALA A 51 17.24 4.93 -7.55
C ALA A 51 16.19 3.85 -7.30
N SER A 52 15.71 3.77 -6.06
CA SER A 52 14.53 3.00 -5.73
C SER A 52 13.44 3.55 -6.61
N SER A 53 13.06 2.76 -7.61
CA SER A 53 11.86 3.02 -8.39
C SER A 53 10.75 3.26 -7.38
N LEU A 54 10.22 4.48 -7.33
CA LEU A 54 9.00 4.80 -6.60
C LEU A 54 7.85 4.09 -7.32
N ARG A 55 7.79 2.76 -7.21
CA ARG A 55 6.57 2.04 -7.50
C ARG A 55 5.58 2.50 -6.43
N PRO A 56 4.39 2.99 -6.83
CA PRO A 56 3.34 3.25 -5.86
C PRO A 56 3.18 2.01 -4.99
N GLN A 57 3.26 2.20 -3.67
CA GLN A 57 3.07 1.11 -2.74
C GLN A 57 1.68 0.51 -2.99
N ALA A 58 1.63 -0.82 -3.20
CA ALA A 58 0.36 -1.51 -3.34
C ALA A 58 -0.42 -1.32 -2.02
N THR A 59 -1.59 -0.69 -2.14
CA THR A 59 -2.41 -0.31 -0.99
C THR A 59 -3.86 -0.63 -1.26
N GLN A 60 -4.59 -0.94 -0.19
CA GLN A 60 -6.02 -1.16 -0.23
C GLN A 60 -6.72 -0.21 0.74
N THR A 61 -7.72 0.50 0.25
CA THR A 61 -8.63 1.32 1.07
C THR A 61 -9.83 0.50 1.55
N TYR A 62 -10.78 1.12 2.24
CA TYR A 62 -11.99 0.51 2.85
C TYR A 62 -11.74 -0.34 4.10
N TRP A 63 -10.59 -0.18 4.75
CA TRP A 63 -10.38 -0.74 6.09
C TRP A 63 -10.95 0.23 7.13
N ARG A 64 -11.80 -0.28 8.02
CA ARG A 64 -12.54 0.53 8.98
C ARG A 64 -12.35 0.00 10.39
N PHE A 65 -12.33 0.91 11.35
CA PHE A 65 -12.41 0.57 12.77
C PHE A 65 -13.86 0.24 13.15
N CYS A 66 -14.07 -0.87 13.84
CA CYS A 66 -15.37 -1.25 14.39
C CYS A 66 -15.53 -0.75 15.83
N SER A 67 -16.51 0.10 16.09
CA SER A 67 -16.74 0.64 17.45
C SER A 67 -17.31 -0.37 18.46
N LYS A 68 -17.80 -1.52 18.00
CA LYS A 68 -18.36 -2.57 18.86
C LYS A 68 -17.30 -3.50 19.44
N CYS A 69 -16.36 -3.93 18.61
CA CYS A 69 -15.33 -4.91 18.99
C CYS A 69 -13.91 -4.35 18.98
N TYR A 70 -13.75 -3.07 18.64
CA TYR A 70 -12.45 -2.37 18.54
C TYR A 70 -11.48 -2.99 17.52
N GLY A 71 -11.98 -3.83 16.61
CA GLY A 71 -11.20 -4.50 15.57
C GLY A 71 -11.23 -3.76 14.22
N MET A 72 -10.21 -3.98 13.40
CA MET A 72 -10.17 -3.55 12.01
C MET A 72 -10.91 -4.56 11.12
N PHE A 73 -11.80 -4.08 10.26
CA PHE A 73 -12.54 -4.92 9.32
C PHE A 73 -12.61 -4.26 7.93
N TYR A 74 -12.78 -5.08 6.90
CA TYR A 74 -12.93 -4.61 5.54
C TYR A 74 -14.39 -4.25 5.26
N TRP A 75 -14.63 -3.05 4.75
CA TRP A 75 -15.95 -2.45 4.49
C TRP A 75 -16.18 -2.23 2.99
N GLY A 76 -15.71 -3.14 2.14
CA GLY A 76 -15.81 -3.05 0.68
C GLY A 76 -16.91 -3.89 0.04
N TYR A 77 -17.73 -4.59 0.84
CA TYR A 77 -18.84 -5.42 0.36
C TYR A 77 -20.19 -4.88 0.87
N SER A 78 -21.29 -5.41 0.34
CA SER A 78 -22.65 -4.98 0.74
C SER A 78 -23.04 -5.38 2.17
N GLY A 79 -22.32 -6.32 2.79
CA GLY A 79 -22.42 -6.65 4.21
C GLY A 79 -21.16 -6.28 4.96
N ASN A 80 -21.17 -6.38 6.31
CA ASN A 80 -20.01 -5.98 7.12
C ASN A 80 -19.33 -7.14 7.85
N GLY A 81 -19.74 -8.39 7.58
CA GLY A 81 -19.17 -9.58 8.20
C GLY A 81 -19.52 -9.73 9.68
N VAL A 82 -19.38 -10.96 10.19
CA VAL A 82 -19.75 -11.30 11.58
C VAL A 82 -18.81 -10.64 12.59
N CYS A 83 -19.34 -9.74 13.41
CA CYS A 83 -18.63 -9.08 14.48
C CYS A 83 -18.49 -9.99 15.72
N PRO A 84 -17.33 -10.05 16.39
CA PRO A 84 -17.18 -10.75 17.67
C PRO A 84 -18.12 -10.25 18.78
N ALA A 85 -18.54 -8.99 18.71
CA ALA A 85 -19.52 -8.40 19.65
C ALA A 85 -20.99 -8.68 19.26
N GLY A 86 -21.22 -9.53 18.25
CA GLY A 86 -22.54 -9.84 17.71
C GLY A 86 -22.98 -8.96 16.53
N ALA A 87 -23.85 -9.53 15.69
CA ALA A 87 -24.32 -8.96 14.42
C ALA A 87 -23.15 -8.51 13.50
N ASP A 88 -23.42 -7.57 12.61
CA ASP A 88 -22.49 -7.07 11.60
C ASP A 88 -21.53 -6.00 12.13
N HIS A 89 -20.28 -5.89 11.65
CA HIS A 89 -19.39 -4.80 12.08
C HIS A 89 -20.01 -3.39 11.89
N LEU A 90 -19.66 -2.45 12.79
CA LEU A 90 -20.14 -1.06 12.76
C LEU A 90 -18.95 -0.11 12.57
N ALA A 91 -18.80 0.45 11.38
CA ALA A 91 -17.71 1.36 11.04
C ALA A 91 -17.78 2.68 11.83
N GLN A 92 -16.64 3.12 12.36
CA GLN A 92 -16.49 4.44 12.99
C GLN A 92 -15.11 5.04 12.66
N GLY A 93 -15.06 6.37 12.53
CA GLY A 93 -13.81 7.11 12.33
C GLY A 93 -13.22 6.99 10.92
N TYR A 94 -11.91 6.82 10.84
CA TYR A 94 -11.13 6.91 9.60
C TYR A 94 -11.29 5.70 8.68
N ASN A 95 -11.07 5.94 7.38
CA ASN A 95 -10.85 4.90 6.40
C ASN A 95 -9.35 4.69 6.28
N PHE A 96 -8.87 3.53 6.70
CA PHE A 96 -7.47 3.17 6.68
C PHE A 96 -7.09 2.67 5.29
N VAL A 97 -5.92 3.10 4.83
CA VAL A 97 -5.29 2.65 3.60
C VAL A 97 -4.13 1.75 4.01
N LEU A 98 -4.28 0.45 3.79
CA LEU A 98 -3.31 -0.53 4.27
C LEU A 98 -2.36 -0.96 3.14
N PRO A 99 -1.04 -0.94 3.38
CA PRO A 99 -0.08 -1.57 2.49
C PRO A 99 -0.33 -3.07 2.38
N HIS A 100 -0.13 -3.61 1.19
CA HIS A 100 -0.17 -5.06 0.97
C HIS A 100 0.85 -5.50 -0.07
N ASP A 101 1.21 -6.78 -0.01
CA ASP A 101 2.15 -7.43 -0.92
C ASP A 101 3.48 -6.66 -1.08
N VAL A 102 3.92 -6.07 0.03
CA VAL A 102 5.24 -5.45 0.21
C VAL A 102 6.07 -6.28 1.18
N VAL A 103 7.38 -6.02 1.21
CA VAL A 103 8.33 -6.74 2.07
C VAL A 103 8.15 -6.34 3.53
N GLU A 104 8.22 -7.31 4.43
CA GLU A 104 8.29 -7.09 5.88
C GLU A 104 9.56 -6.31 6.25
N THR A 105 9.48 -5.42 7.26
CA THR A 105 10.63 -4.65 7.76
C THR A 105 10.65 -4.67 9.29
N PRO A 106 11.74 -4.22 9.94
CA PRO A 106 11.79 -4.10 11.41
C PRO A 106 10.70 -3.20 12.01
N THR A 107 10.03 -2.37 11.21
CA THR A 107 8.97 -1.45 11.61
C THR A 107 7.66 -1.72 10.87
N ALA A 108 7.53 -2.87 10.21
CA ALA A 108 6.31 -3.25 9.51
C ALA A 108 6.18 -4.76 9.43
N GLN A 109 5.11 -5.32 9.99
CA GLN A 109 4.89 -6.76 10.10
C GLN A 109 3.99 -7.26 8.96
N ALA A 110 4.41 -8.29 8.24
CA ALA A 110 3.59 -8.93 7.21
C ALA A 110 2.66 -9.99 7.82
N TYR A 111 2.04 -10.83 6.97
CA TYR A 111 1.17 -11.94 7.38
C TYR A 111 -0.15 -11.52 8.04
N TRP A 112 -0.57 -10.27 7.86
CA TRP A 112 -1.93 -9.85 8.18
C TRP A 112 -2.86 -10.21 7.02
N ARG A 113 -3.97 -10.86 7.34
CA ARG A 113 -4.89 -11.42 6.34
C ARG A 113 -6.31 -10.94 6.59
N PHE A 114 -7.05 -10.80 5.49
CA PHE A 114 -8.50 -10.61 5.53
C PHE A 114 -9.20 -11.96 5.72
N CYS A 115 -10.16 -12.05 6.65
CA CYS A 115 -11.03 -13.21 6.80
C CYS A 115 -12.33 -13.01 6.03
N SER A 116 -12.63 -13.88 5.07
CA SER A 116 -13.83 -13.79 4.24
C SER A 116 -15.16 -14.11 4.92
N LYS A 117 -15.12 -14.64 6.14
CA LYS A 117 -16.34 -14.97 6.92
C LYS A 117 -16.77 -13.82 7.84
N CYS A 118 -15.80 -13.26 8.57
CA CYS A 118 -16.06 -12.22 9.57
C CYS A 118 -15.65 -10.82 9.11
N TYR A 119 -14.97 -10.71 7.97
CA TYR A 119 -14.39 -9.49 7.40
C TYR A 119 -13.30 -8.80 8.25
N GLY A 120 -13.04 -9.31 9.45
CA GLY A 120 -11.94 -8.87 10.30
C GLY A 120 -10.56 -9.20 9.74
N MET A 121 -9.60 -8.32 10.04
CA MET A 121 -8.18 -8.59 9.84
C MET A 121 -7.64 -9.46 10.98
N PHE A 122 -6.79 -10.42 10.64
CA PHE A 122 -6.18 -11.32 11.62
C PHE A 122 -4.77 -11.70 11.19
N TYR A 123 -3.94 -12.06 12.17
CA TYR A 123 -2.57 -12.47 11.94
C TYR A 123 -2.49 -13.96 11.56
N TRP A 124 -1.80 -14.28 10.46
CA TRP A 124 -1.65 -15.63 9.90
C TRP A 124 -0.26 -16.24 10.15
N GLY A 125 0.60 -15.58 10.92
CA GLY A 125 1.97 -16.08 11.16
C GLY A 125 2.08 -17.24 12.15
N TYR A 126 0.99 -17.65 12.81
CA TYR A 126 0.97 -18.80 13.71
C TYR A 126 0.46 -20.07 13.03
N SER A 127 0.84 -21.24 13.55
CA SER A 127 0.33 -22.54 13.08
C SER A 127 -1.18 -22.70 13.30
N THR A 128 -1.74 -21.99 14.30
CA THR A 128 -3.18 -21.88 14.50
C THR A 128 -3.70 -20.59 13.89
N ARG A 129 -4.88 -20.64 13.28
CA ARG A 129 -5.48 -19.49 12.58
C ARG A 129 -6.35 -18.60 13.48
N GLY A 130 -6.48 -18.97 14.76
CA GLY A 130 -7.41 -18.35 15.69
C GLY A 130 -8.88 -18.69 15.41
N ARG A 131 -9.75 -18.41 16.38
CA ARG A 131 -11.19 -18.68 16.29
C ARG A 131 -11.91 -17.53 15.58
N CYS A 132 -12.63 -17.86 14.52
CA CYS A 132 -13.49 -16.91 13.82
C CYS A 132 -14.84 -16.74 14.54
N PRO A 133 -15.37 -15.52 14.67
CA PRO A 133 -16.70 -15.30 15.24
C PRO A 133 -17.83 -15.87 14.37
N ALA A 134 -17.56 -16.13 13.08
CA ALA A 134 -18.47 -16.85 12.18
C ALA A 134 -18.37 -18.40 12.33
N GLY A 135 -17.55 -18.89 13.27
CA GLY A 135 -17.33 -20.31 13.51
C GLY A 135 -16.08 -20.87 12.83
N ALA A 136 -15.51 -21.92 13.46
CA ALA A 136 -14.26 -22.57 13.10
C ALA A 136 -13.08 -21.58 13.01
N ASP A 137 -12.06 -21.92 12.22
CA ASP A 137 -10.90 -21.08 11.98
C ASP A 137 -11.22 -19.93 11.02
N HIS A 138 -10.44 -18.85 11.13
CA HIS A 138 -10.42 -17.79 10.13
C HIS A 138 -10.03 -18.33 8.74
N LEU A 139 -10.69 -17.80 7.70
CA LEU A 139 -10.46 -18.17 6.30
C LEU A 139 -9.83 -17.00 5.55
N ALA A 140 -8.51 -17.05 5.40
CA ALA A 140 -7.76 -16.04 4.68
C ALA A 140 -8.17 -15.96 3.21
N GLN A 141 -8.36 -14.74 2.71
CA GLN A 141 -8.55 -14.44 1.30
C GLN A 141 -7.84 -13.14 0.91
N GLY A 142 -7.57 -12.97 -0.39
CA GLY A 142 -6.98 -11.74 -0.93
C GLY A 142 -5.51 -11.54 -0.56
N TYR A 143 -5.14 -10.28 -0.33
CA TYR A 143 -3.77 -9.79 -0.21
C TYR A 143 -3.09 -10.11 1.13
N ASN A 144 -1.76 -10.09 1.13
CA ASN A 144 -0.96 -10.16 2.35
C ASN A 144 -0.67 -8.73 2.85
N PHE A 145 -1.39 -8.30 3.89
CA PHE A 145 -1.24 -6.95 4.43
C PHE A 145 0.03 -6.85 5.28
N VAL A 146 0.62 -5.66 5.25
CA VAL A 146 1.81 -5.32 6.03
C VAL A 146 1.48 -4.10 6.89
N LEU A 147 1.48 -4.29 8.21
CA LEU A 147 1.09 -3.25 9.16
C LEU A 147 2.32 -2.58 9.76
N PRO A 148 2.48 -1.25 9.59
CA PRO A 148 3.53 -0.50 10.27
C PRO A 148 3.38 -0.55 11.79
N HIS A 149 4.50 -0.62 12.51
CA HIS A 149 4.58 -0.55 13.96
C HIS A 149 5.87 0.16 14.41
N SER A 150 5.92 0.57 15.68
CA SER A 150 7.04 1.29 16.30
C SER A 150 7.66 0.50 17.44
#